data_AF-A0A699YZG6-F1
#
_entry.id   AF-A0A699YZG6-F1
#
_cell.length_a   1.000
_cell.length_b   1.000
_cell.length_c   1.000
_cell.angle_alpha   90.00
_cell.angle_beta   90.00
_cell.angle_gamma   90.00
#
_symmetry.space_group_name_H-M   'P 1'
#
loop_
_entity.id
_entity.type
_entity.pdbx_description
1 polymer ?
#
loop_
_entity_poly.entity_id
_entity_poly.type
_entity_poly.pdbx_seq_one_letter_code
_entity_poly.pdbx_strand_id
1 'polypeptide(L)'
;MALLTKAANARASSATAMNATSSRSHSVFVLNITGNHAGSSSRLTGALCLVDLAGSERLDRSKAEGACKAEACSINSTLASLGDLFEALARRQQHIPYRNSKLTYLLKPCLSPGGKVLFMCHVGPEDASAYESLTTLRFATKV
;
A
#
# COMPACT_ATOMS: atom_id res chain seq x y z
N MET A 1 -19.49 1.11 -11.23
CA MET A 1 -19.28 1.30 -9.77
C MET A 1 -19.69 0.12 -8.89
N ALA A 2 -20.62 -0.75 -9.30
CA ALA A 2 -21.11 -1.87 -8.46
C ALA A 2 -20.01 -2.79 -7.85
N LEU A 3 -18.93 -3.09 -8.58
CA LEU A 3 -17.82 -3.90 -8.06
C LEU A 3 -17.05 -3.20 -6.92
N LEU A 4 -16.81 -1.89 -7.06
CA LEU A 4 -16.15 -1.10 -6.02
C LEU A 4 -17.01 -1.01 -4.76
N THR A 5 -18.33 -0.84 -4.92
CA THR A 5 -19.27 -0.85 -3.79
C THR A 5 -19.28 -2.21 -3.08
N LYS A 6 -19.31 -3.31 -3.84
CA LYS A 6 -19.24 -4.67 -3.27
C LYS A 6 -17.92 -4.91 -2.53
N ALA A 7 -16.79 -4.43 -3.07
CA ALA A 7 -15.49 -4.54 -2.44
C ALA A 7 -15.40 -3.68 -1.15
N ALA A 8 -15.92 -2.46 -1.18
CA ALA A 8 -15.98 -1.59 0.00
C ALA A 8 -16.79 -2.22 1.13
N ASN A 9 -17.92 -2.85 0.83
CA ASN A 9 -18.76 -3.55 1.81
C ASN A 9 -18.11 -4.81 2.39
N ALA A 10 -17.16 -5.43 1.68
CA ALA A 10 -16.42 -6.60 2.13
C ALA A 10 -15.14 -6.25 2.91
N ARG A 11 -14.74 -4.97 2.94
CA ARG A 11 -13.57 -4.50 3.68
C ARG A 11 -13.87 -4.59 5.18
N ALA A 12 -13.02 -5.28 5.93
CA ALA A 12 -13.07 -5.24 7.39
C ALA A 12 -12.68 -3.82 7.85
N SER A 13 -13.66 -3.06 8.33
CA SER A 13 -13.48 -1.75 8.95
C SER A 13 -13.73 -1.87 10.44
N SER A 14 -12.69 -1.74 11.26
CA SER A 14 -12.84 -1.55 12.72
C SER A 14 -12.60 -0.08 13.03
N ALA A 15 -13.62 0.60 13.55
CA ALA A 15 -13.54 2.01 13.91
C ALA A 15 -12.60 2.20 15.11
N THR A 16 -11.75 3.22 15.05
CA THR A 16 -10.93 3.65 16.19
C THR A 16 -11.38 5.03 16.64
N ALA A 17 -11.05 5.40 17.88
CA ALA A 17 -11.32 6.74 18.40
C ALA A 17 -10.66 7.89 17.60
N MET A 18 -9.74 7.59 16.67
CA MET A 18 -9.01 8.59 15.87
C MET A 18 -9.34 8.53 14.36
N ASN A 19 -9.96 7.46 13.86
CA ASN A 19 -10.42 7.33 12.46
C ASN A 19 -11.46 6.19 12.34
N ALA A 20 -12.60 6.49 11.71
CA ALA A 20 -13.80 5.66 11.79
C ALA A 20 -13.94 4.57 10.70
N THR A 21 -13.14 4.54 9.62
CA THR A 21 -13.54 3.69 8.48
C THR A 21 -12.44 3.04 7.63
N SER A 22 -11.15 3.36 7.79
CA SER A 22 -10.14 2.84 6.82
C SER A 22 -8.71 2.59 7.32
N SER A 23 -8.33 2.98 8.54
CA SER A 23 -6.90 3.02 8.91
C SER A 23 -6.23 1.66 9.16
N ARG A 24 -6.98 0.55 9.15
CA ARG A 24 -6.48 -0.75 9.64
C ARG A 24 -6.33 -1.87 8.62
N SER A 25 -6.60 -1.62 7.35
CA SER A 25 -6.42 -2.64 6.30
C SER A 25 -5.91 -2.02 5.01
N HIS A 26 -4.95 -2.69 4.35
CA HIS A 26 -4.53 -2.32 3.00
C HIS A 26 -5.56 -2.86 1.99
N SER A 27 -6.05 -2.02 1.07
CA SER A 27 -6.91 -2.45 -0.03
C SER A 27 -6.13 -2.48 -1.33
N VAL A 28 -6.32 -3.56 -2.11
CA VAL A 28 -5.67 -3.74 -3.40
C VAL A 28 -6.73 -4.03 -4.44
N PHE A 29 -6.79 -3.19 -5.48
CA PHE A 29 -7.65 -3.37 -6.63
C PHE A 29 -6.78 -3.59 -7.87
N VAL A 30 -6.94 -4.74 -8.53
CA VAL A 30 -6.18 -5.09 -9.72
C VAL A 30 -7.12 -5.14 -10.92
N LEU A 31 -6.87 -4.27 -11.90
CA LEU A 31 -7.54 -4.26 -13.18
C LEU A 31 -6.63 -4.88 -14.24
N ASN A 32 -6.95 -6.11 -14.65
CA ASN A 32 -6.28 -6.76 -15.77
C ASN A 32 -6.92 -6.31 -17.08
N ILE A 33 -6.10 -5.80 -17.99
CA ILE A 33 -6.50 -5.27 -19.29
C ILE A 33 -5.88 -6.16 -20.37
N THR A 34 -6.69 -6.58 -21.32
CA THR A 34 -6.24 -7.34 -22.49
C THR A 34 -6.75 -6.67 -23.76
N GLY A 35 -5.84 -6.30 -24.64
CA GLY A 35 -6.15 -5.77 -25.97
C GLY A 35 -5.74 -6.76 -27.05
N ASN A 36 -6.61 -6.97 -28.03
CA ASN A 36 -6.30 -7.73 -29.24
C ASN A 36 -6.25 -6.77 -30.42
N HIS A 37 -5.24 -6.88 -31.28
CA HIS A 37 -5.21 -6.09 -32.50
C HIS A 37 -6.06 -6.77 -33.58
N ALA A 38 -6.97 -6.06 -34.24
CA ALA A 38 -7.87 -6.68 -35.22
C ALA A 38 -7.16 -7.13 -36.51
N GLY A 39 -6.04 -6.47 -36.87
CA GLY A 39 -5.29 -6.73 -38.10
C GLY A 39 -4.05 -7.62 -37.94
N SER A 40 -3.75 -8.08 -36.73
CA SER A 40 -2.62 -8.98 -36.46
C SER A 40 -2.97 -9.94 -35.34
N SER A 41 -2.34 -11.11 -35.28
CA SER A 41 -2.51 -12.05 -34.17
C SER A 41 -1.87 -11.55 -32.85
N SER A 42 -1.55 -10.25 -32.75
CA SER A 42 -0.92 -9.67 -31.57
C SER A 42 -1.93 -9.44 -30.45
N ARG A 43 -1.48 -9.76 -29.24
CA ARG A 43 -2.22 -9.61 -28.00
C ARG A 43 -1.36 -8.83 -27.00
N LEU A 44 -1.93 -7.80 -26.41
CA LEU A 44 -1.31 -7.02 -25.34
C LEU A 44 -2.04 -7.31 -24.03
N THR A 45 -1.30 -7.60 -22.98
CA THR A 45 -1.83 -7.74 -21.62
C THR A 45 -1.14 -6.74 -20.71
N GLY A 46 -1.91 -6.18 -19.77
CA GLY A 46 -1.41 -5.27 -18.76
C GLY A 46 -2.23 -5.37 -17.49
N ALA A 47 -1.69 -4.87 -16.39
CA ALA A 47 -2.40 -4.78 -15.12
C ALA A 47 -2.20 -3.37 -14.54
N LEU A 48 -3.30 -2.75 -14.11
CA LEU A 48 -3.29 -1.56 -13.28
C LEU A 48 -3.60 -1.97 -11.85
N CYS A 49 -2.67 -1.71 -10.93
CA CYS A 49 -2.85 -1.96 -9.51
C CYS A 49 -3.07 -0.64 -8.77
N LEU A 50 -4.23 -0.51 -8.11
CA LEU A 50 -4.56 0.61 -7.24
C LEU A 50 -4.51 0.12 -5.80
N VAL A 51 -3.65 0.73 -5.00
CA VAL A 51 -3.41 0.31 -3.62
C VAL A 51 -3.73 1.46 -2.68
N ASP A 52 -4.67 1.22 -1.76
CA ASP A 52 -4.96 2.10 -0.63
C ASP A 52 -4.29 1.50 0.61
N LEU A 53 -3.25 2.16 1.11
CA LEU A 53 -2.47 1.67 2.23
C LEU A 53 -3.15 2.06 3.55
N ALA A 54 -3.14 1.14 4.52
CA ALA A 54 -3.49 1.45 5.90
C ALA A 54 -2.57 2.56 6.46
N GLY A 55 -3.05 3.20 7.52
CA GLY A 55 -2.35 4.33 8.13
C GLY A 55 -1.00 3.91 8.71
N SER A 56 -0.05 4.85 8.69
CA SER A 56 1.32 4.65 9.18
C SER A 56 1.52 5.08 10.64
N GLU A 57 0.43 5.39 11.34
CA GLU A 57 0.50 5.95 12.68
C GLU A 57 1.16 5.01 13.69
N ARG A 58 1.89 5.61 14.64
CA ARG A 58 2.57 4.86 15.70
C ARG A 58 1.60 4.39 16.79
N LEU A 59 1.88 3.19 17.30
CA LEU A 59 1.20 2.56 18.44
C LEU A 59 1.14 3.47 19.68
N ASP A 60 2.18 4.28 19.87
CA ASP A 60 2.37 5.14 21.03
C ASP A 60 1.27 6.22 21.15
N ARG A 61 0.70 6.64 20.00
CA ARG A 61 -0.45 7.56 19.94
C ARG A 61 -1.79 6.83 19.98
N SER A 62 -1.84 5.57 19.55
CA SER A 62 -3.10 4.83 19.39
C SER A 62 -3.67 4.30 20.71
N LYS A 63 -2.88 4.29 21.80
CA LYS A 63 -3.21 3.66 23.09
C LYS A 63 -3.77 2.24 22.91
N ALA A 64 -3.35 1.55 21.85
CA ALA A 64 -3.86 0.24 21.48
C ALA A 64 -3.33 -0.84 22.42
N GLU A 65 -4.24 -1.64 22.97
CA GLU A 65 -3.91 -2.78 23.85
C GLU A 65 -4.41 -4.10 23.25
N GLY A 66 -3.82 -5.21 23.69
CA GLY A 66 -4.23 -6.56 23.28
C GLY A 66 -4.24 -6.77 21.76
N ALA A 67 -5.37 -7.25 21.23
CA ALA A 67 -5.54 -7.54 19.81
C ALA A 67 -5.36 -6.31 18.91
N CYS A 68 -5.73 -5.12 19.39
CA CYS A 68 -5.57 -3.87 18.67
C CYS A 68 -4.09 -3.50 18.47
N LYS A 69 -3.24 -3.82 19.44
CA LYS A 69 -1.79 -3.62 19.34
C LYS A 69 -1.17 -4.56 18.31
N ALA A 70 -1.56 -5.84 18.35
CA ALA A 70 -1.09 -6.83 17.40
C ALA A 70 -1.45 -6.48 15.95
N GLU A 71 -2.67 -5.97 15.74
CA GLU A 71 -3.13 -5.48 14.42
C GLU A 71 -2.29 -4.31 13.91
N ALA A 72 -2.09 -3.27 14.74
CA ALA A 72 -1.29 -2.12 14.35
C ALA A 72 0.20 -2.45 14.15
N CYS A 73 0.76 -3.42 14.89
CA CYS A 73 2.08 -3.99 14.57
C CYS A 73 2.11 -4.63 13.17
N SER A 74 1.06 -5.37 12.80
CA SER A 74 1.00 -6.05 11.50
C SER A 74 0.92 -5.07 10.32
N ILE A 75 0.14 -3.99 10.48
CA ILE A 75 0.05 -2.89 9.51
C ILE A 75 1.42 -2.23 9.32
N ASN A 76 2.05 -1.79 10.42
CA ASN A 76 3.33 -1.10 10.36
C ASN A 76 4.46 -2.01 9.83
N SER A 77 4.41 -3.32 10.11
CA SER A 77 5.34 -4.30 9.53
C SER A 77 5.22 -4.38 8.00
N THR A 78 4.00 -4.29 7.47
CA THR A 78 3.76 -4.30 6.02
C THR A 78 4.29 -3.03 5.36
N LEU A 79 4.07 -1.86 5.97
CA LEU A 79 4.61 -0.58 5.50
C LEU A 79 6.15 -0.52 5.55
N ALA A 80 6.76 -1.03 6.63
CA ALA A 80 8.21 -1.15 6.74
C ALA A 80 8.79 -2.04 5.63
N SER A 81 8.19 -3.21 5.41
CA SER A 81 8.57 -4.13 4.34
C SER A 81 8.48 -3.49 2.95
N LEU A 82 7.47 -2.63 2.73
CA LEU A 82 7.32 -1.88 1.49
C LEU A 82 8.42 -0.83 1.32
N GLY A 83 8.78 -0.13 2.40
CA GLY A 83 9.90 0.82 2.40
C GLY A 83 11.24 0.17 2.09
N ASP A 84 11.53 -0.99 2.70
CA ASP A 84 12.75 -1.76 2.44
C ASP A 84 12.81 -2.24 0.99
N LEU A 85 11.67 -2.63 0.42
CA LEU A 85 11.56 -3.03 -0.97
C LEU A 85 11.88 -1.87 -1.92
N PHE A 86 11.29 -0.69 -1.70
CA PHE A 86 11.58 0.49 -2.53
C PHE A 86 13.04 0.93 -2.40
N GLU A 87 13.59 0.91 -1.19
CA GLU A 87 15.00 1.23 -0.95
C GLU A 87 15.94 0.25 -1.69
N ALA A 88 15.60 -1.05 -1.71
CA ALA A 88 16.35 -2.06 -2.47
C ALA A 88 16.24 -1.85 -3.98
N LEU A 89 15.05 -1.48 -4.49
CA LEU A 89 14.83 -1.16 -5.90
C LEU A 89 15.61 0.08 -6.33
N ALA A 90 15.55 1.18 -5.56
CA ALA A 90 16.25 2.41 -5.82
C ALA A 90 17.78 2.21 -5.86
N ARG A 91 18.31 1.38 -4.96
CA ARG A 91 19.74 1.01 -4.91
C ARG A 91 20.13 -0.08 -5.91
N ARG A 92 19.19 -0.62 -6.69
CA ARG A 92 19.40 -1.73 -7.64
C ARG A 92 20.11 -2.93 -7.01
N GLN A 93 19.71 -3.29 -5.79
CA GLN A 93 20.27 -4.45 -5.10
C GLN A 93 20.01 -5.74 -5.88
N GLN A 94 20.93 -6.70 -5.77
CA GLN A 94 20.77 -8.01 -6.41
C GLN A 94 19.55 -8.77 -5.86
N HIS A 95 19.29 -8.65 -4.56
CA HIS A 95 18.15 -9.26 -3.90
C HIS A 95 17.11 -8.20 -3.52
N ILE A 96 15.90 -8.33 -4.06
CA ILE A 96 14.77 -7.45 -3.72
C ILE A 96 13.80 -8.22 -2.80
N PRO A 97 13.47 -7.68 -1.61
CA PRO A 97 12.75 -8.41 -0.56
C PRO A 97 11.23 -8.50 -0.79
N TYR A 98 10.78 -8.95 -1.96
CA TYR A 98 9.36 -9.12 -2.28
C TYR A 98 8.61 -10.02 -1.28
N ARG A 99 9.30 -10.93 -0.61
CA ARG A 99 8.70 -11.93 0.30
C ARG A 99 8.54 -11.46 1.74
N ASN A 100 8.99 -10.25 2.11
CA ASN A 100 8.91 -9.77 3.50
C ASN A 100 7.48 -9.51 3.97
N SER A 101 6.54 -9.27 3.05
CA SER A 101 5.11 -9.21 3.36
C SER A 101 4.27 -9.84 2.25
N LYS A 102 3.01 -10.19 2.57
CA LYS A 102 2.04 -10.65 1.56
C LYS A 102 1.77 -9.56 0.52
N LEU A 103 1.74 -8.28 0.93
CA LEU A 103 1.48 -7.15 0.05
C LEU A 103 2.62 -6.98 -0.97
N THR A 104 3.87 -6.93 -0.50
CA THR A 104 5.05 -6.82 -1.39
C THR A 104 5.15 -7.99 -2.35
N TYR A 105 4.73 -9.18 -1.93
CA TYR A 105 4.73 -10.37 -2.79
C TYR A 105 3.64 -10.28 -3.87
N LEU A 106 2.44 -9.83 -3.49
CA LEU A 106 1.32 -9.59 -4.41
C LEU A 106 1.66 -8.52 -5.45
N LEU A 107 2.33 -7.45 -5.04
CA LEU A 107 2.69 -6.32 -5.90
C LEU A 107 3.92 -6.57 -6.77
N LYS A 108 4.64 -7.68 -6.57
CA LYS A 108 5.86 -8.02 -7.32
C LYS A 108 5.73 -7.80 -8.83
N PRO A 109 4.68 -8.23 -9.54
CA PRO A 109 4.56 -8.01 -10.98
C PRO A 109 4.53 -6.52 -11.37
N CYS A 110 3.92 -5.67 -10.53
CA CYS A 110 3.81 -4.22 -10.76
C CYS A 110 5.10 -3.46 -10.40
N LEU A 111 5.87 -4.00 -9.44
CA LEU A 111 7.11 -3.41 -8.92
C LEU A 111 8.38 -4.01 -9.56
N SER A 112 8.21 -4.89 -10.55
CA SER A 112 9.29 -5.51 -11.33
C SER A 112 9.69 -4.65 -12.55
N PRO A 113 10.84 -4.92 -13.19
CA PRO A 113 11.27 -4.21 -14.38
C PRO A 113 10.17 -4.15 -15.46
N GLY A 114 9.88 -2.96 -15.98
CA GLY A 114 8.80 -2.69 -16.94
C GLY A 114 7.50 -2.20 -16.31
N GLY A 115 7.33 -2.35 -15.00
CA GLY A 115 6.27 -1.71 -14.23
C GLY A 115 6.54 -0.21 -14.03
N LYS A 116 5.46 0.57 -13.95
CA LYS A 116 5.51 1.99 -13.55
C LYS A 116 4.74 2.15 -12.26
N VAL A 117 5.28 2.93 -11.35
CA VAL A 117 4.73 3.13 -10.01
C VAL A 117 4.59 4.61 -9.76
N LEU A 118 3.42 5.01 -9.28
CA LEU A 118 3.18 6.33 -8.70
C LEU A 118 2.81 6.11 -7.24
N PHE A 119 3.56 6.72 -6.34
CA PHE A 119 3.27 6.69 -4.90
C PHE A 119 2.77 8.06 -4.47
N MET A 120 1.57 8.11 -3.90
CA MET A 120 0.95 9.36 -3.46
C MET A 120 0.97 9.43 -1.93
N CYS A 121 1.70 10.40 -1.40
CA CYS A 121 1.78 10.66 0.03
C CYS A 121 0.78 11.75 0.42
N HIS A 122 -0.07 11.46 1.41
CA HIS A 122 -0.95 12.46 2.01
C HIS A 122 -0.37 12.94 3.34
N VAL A 123 -0.31 14.25 3.53
CA VAL A 123 0.20 14.90 4.74
C VAL A 123 -0.86 15.84 5.30
N GLY A 124 -0.96 15.89 6.63
CA GLY A 124 -1.82 16.84 7.33
C GLY A 124 -1.09 18.17 7.58
N PRO A 125 -1.73 19.33 7.36
CA PRO A 125 -1.14 20.65 7.61
C PRO A 125 -1.16 21.07 9.08
N GLU A 126 -1.85 20.35 9.97
CA GLU A 126 -2.01 20.72 11.38
C GLU A 126 -0.78 20.37 12.22
N ASP A 127 -0.51 21.14 13.28
CA ASP A 127 0.59 20.86 14.22
C ASP A 127 0.49 19.47 14.86
N ALA A 128 -0.73 19.00 15.14
CA ALA A 128 -0.98 17.66 15.68
C ALA A 128 -0.61 16.53 14.69
N SER A 129 -0.48 16.86 13.40
CA SER A 129 -0.10 15.96 12.31
C SER A 129 1.39 16.07 11.96
N ALA A 130 2.10 17.10 12.42
CA ALA A 130 3.47 17.43 11.99
C ALA A 130 4.45 16.24 12.05
N TYR A 131 4.40 15.46 13.14
CA TYR A 131 5.25 14.28 13.30
C TYR A 131 4.94 13.16 12.28
N GLU A 132 3.66 12.87 12.06
CA GLU A 132 3.22 11.85 11.10
C GLU A 132 3.51 12.31 9.67
N SER A 133 3.21 13.57 9.35
CA SER A 133 3.55 14.20 8.06
C SER A 133 5.05 14.10 7.75
N LEU A 134 5.92 14.37 8.73
CA LEU A 134 7.37 14.20 8.57
C LEU A 134 7.75 12.74 8.32
N THR A 135 7.09 11.79 8.99
CA THR A 135 7.33 10.35 8.80
C THR A 135 6.92 9.91 7.39
N THR A 136 5.76 10.36 6.90
CA THR A 136 5.29 10.12 5.53
C THR A 136 6.25 10.71 4.50
N LEU A 137 6.75 11.94 4.70
CA LEU A 137 7.72 12.56 3.80
C LEU A 137 9.06 11.81 3.80
N ARG A 138 9.54 11.36 4.96
CA ARG A 138 10.75 10.51 5.06
C ARG A 138 10.55 9.20 4.29
N PHE A 139 9.38 8.58 4.39
CA PHE A 139 9.07 7.40 3.59
C PHE A 139 9.12 7.70 2.09
N ALA A 140 8.56 8.84 1.66
CA ALA A 140 8.56 9.26 0.26
C ALA A 140 9.97 9.39 -0.32
N THR A 141 10.99 9.73 0.48
CA THR A 141 12.38 9.81 0.00
C THR A 141 13.00 8.45 -0.36
N LYS A 142 12.37 7.34 0.05
CA LYS A 142 12.84 5.98 -0.26
C LYS A 142 12.24 5.41 -1.54
N VAL A 143 11.19 6.03 -2.07
CA VAL A 143 10.37 5.58 -3.21
C VAL A 143 10.80 6.30 -4.47
#